data_AF-A0A1T4X7D4-F1
#
_entry.id   AF-A0A1T4X7D4-F1
#
_cell.length_a   1.000
_cell.length_b   1.000
_cell.length_c   1.000
_cell.angle_alpha   90.00
_cell.angle_beta   90.00
_cell.angle_gamma   90.00
#
_symmetry.space_group_name_H-M   'P 1'
#
loop_
_entity.id
_entity.type
_entity.pdbx_description
1 polymer ?
#
loop_
_entity_poly.entity_id
_entity_poly.type
_entity_poly.pdbx_seq_one_letter_code
_entity_poly.pdbx_strand_id
1 'polypeptide(L)'
;MTIEPNNDYNPSPKYSRRHQLEQILPRLSREQLEHFLLETALRDLELRETLLIHFGEYLNTSDPEEAKYRATLQRMIARHQNTTGFINLESAQKLSDMLESLLESARQATTPPSKTIDLCMAMIGIMPTLGEHLDDSEGHIYRLMRITCVVLWECFSILPADNQAVVFNRLLTEYANPVYLDLDLDSFMLALLKDLAKHNREWQRACLHQQDQLLKEVKDDKWRKNYLLEQLNDLLGTWHKK
;
A
#
# COMPACT_ATOMS: atom_id res chain seq x y z
N MET A 1 -65.72 31.30 -5.11
CA MET A 1 -64.34 31.77 -4.88
C MET A 1 -63.60 30.65 -4.18
N THR A 2 -62.91 29.82 -4.96
CA THR A 2 -62.08 28.72 -4.46
C THR A 2 -60.65 29.16 -4.68
N ILE A 3 -59.90 29.31 -3.59
CA ILE A 3 -58.49 29.68 -3.60
C ILE A 3 -57.70 28.37 -3.76
N GLU A 4 -56.99 28.22 -4.87
CA GLU A 4 -56.00 27.17 -5.05
C GLU A 4 -54.73 27.52 -4.23
N PRO A 5 -54.17 26.59 -3.44
CA PRO A 5 -52.87 26.81 -2.84
C PRO A 5 -51.78 26.52 -3.87
N ASN A 6 -51.10 27.58 -4.30
CA ASN A 6 -49.89 27.48 -5.10
C ASN A 6 -48.79 26.84 -4.24
N ASN A 7 -48.48 25.57 -4.48
CA ASN A 7 -47.43 24.84 -3.80
C ASN A 7 -46.25 24.67 -4.75
N ASP A 8 -45.56 25.77 -5.06
CA ASP A 8 -44.26 25.78 -5.73
C ASP A 8 -43.18 25.34 -4.73
N TYR A 9 -43.19 24.06 -4.37
CA TYR A 9 -42.02 23.40 -3.84
C TYR A 9 -41.11 23.08 -5.03
N ASN A 10 -40.27 24.03 -5.41
CA ASN A 10 -39.21 23.79 -6.38
C ASN A 10 -38.01 23.21 -5.59
N PRO A 11 -37.76 21.88 -5.60
CA PRO A 11 -36.65 21.34 -4.86
C PRO A 11 -35.38 21.71 -5.61
N SER A 12 -34.70 22.76 -5.16
CA SER A 12 -33.36 23.11 -5.62
C SER A 12 -32.52 21.82 -5.69
N PRO A 13 -31.91 21.50 -6.84
CA PRO A 13 -31.23 20.23 -7.04
C PRO A 13 -30.18 20.05 -5.95
N LYS A 14 -30.30 18.97 -5.17
CA LYS A 14 -29.30 18.58 -4.17
C LYS A 14 -28.05 18.14 -4.92
N TYR A 15 -27.20 19.10 -5.26
CA TYR A 15 -25.90 18.82 -5.85
C TYR A 15 -25.07 17.97 -4.89
N SER A 16 -24.43 16.93 -5.42
CA SER A 16 -23.49 16.11 -4.64
C SER A 16 -22.32 16.98 -4.15
N ARG A 17 -21.69 16.60 -3.04
CA ARG A 17 -20.51 17.31 -2.50
C ARG A 17 -19.42 17.49 -3.56
N ARG A 18 -19.20 16.46 -4.39
CA ARG A 18 -18.29 16.51 -5.54
C ARG A 18 -18.67 17.61 -6.53
N HIS A 19 -19.93 17.68 -6.95
CA HIS A 19 -20.39 18.69 -7.90
C HIS A 19 -20.25 20.12 -7.34
N GLN A 20 -20.49 20.30 -6.04
CA GLN A 20 -20.28 21.60 -5.38
C GLN A 20 -18.80 22.01 -5.43
N LEU A 21 -17.88 21.08 -5.13
CA LEU A 21 -16.44 21.33 -5.22
C LEU A 21 -16.00 21.64 -6.66
N GLU A 22 -16.51 20.91 -7.65
CA GLU A 22 -16.25 21.13 -9.08
C GLU A 22 -16.71 22.53 -9.55
N GLN A 23 -17.70 23.15 -8.90
CA GLN A 23 -18.11 24.54 -9.19
C GLN A 23 -17.28 25.60 -8.46
N ILE A 24 -16.77 25.29 -7.26
CA ILE A 24 -16.00 26.23 -6.42
C ILE A 24 -14.56 26.34 -6.93
N LEU A 25 -13.90 25.20 -7.14
CA LEU A 25 -12.46 25.14 -7.45
C LEU A 25 -12.07 26.01 -8.66
N PRO A 26 -12.80 26.04 -9.79
CA PRO A 26 -12.43 26.86 -10.94
C PRO A 26 -12.58 28.38 -10.72
N ARG A 27 -13.27 28.80 -9.65
CA ARG A 27 -13.50 30.23 -9.34
C ARG A 27 -12.44 30.81 -8.41
N LEU A 28 -11.60 29.98 -7.81
CA LEU A 28 -10.51 30.41 -6.96
C LEU A 28 -9.31 30.78 -7.83
N SER A 29 -8.68 31.91 -7.49
CA SER A 29 -7.33 32.19 -8.01
C SER A 29 -6.34 31.15 -7.49
N ARG A 30 -5.22 31.01 -8.19
CA ARG A 30 -4.14 30.11 -7.78
C ARG A 30 -3.66 30.44 -6.36
N GLU A 31 -3.45 31.71 -6.06
CA GLU A 31 -2.97 32.19 -4.76
C GLU A 31 -3.97 31.87 -3.64
N GLN A 32 -5.28 32.03 -3.90
CA GLN A 32 -6.32 31.68 -2.93
C GLN A 32 -6.35 30.17 -2.65
N LEU A 33 -6.21 29.35 -3.69
CA LEU A 33 -6.20 27.90 -3.54
C LEU A 33 -4.97 27.41 -2.81
N GLU A 34 -3.78 27.94 -3.14
CA GLU A 34 -2.52 27.62 -2.46
C GLU A 34 -2.58 27.98 -0.97
N HIS A 35 -3.08 29.18 -0.64
CA HIS A 35 -3.23 29.61 0.75
C HIS A 35 -4.23 28.75 1.52
N PHE A 36 -5.39 28.46 0.92
CA PHE A 36 -6.41 27.61 1.54
C PHE A 36 -5.88 26.20 1.79
N LEU A 37 -5.19 25.59 0.81
CA LEU A 37 -4.60 24.27 0.94
C LEU A 37 -3.54 24.23 2.04
N LEU A 38 -2.66 25.23 2.08
CA LEU A 38 -1.61 25.32 3.11
C LEU A 38 -2.22 25.45 4.51
N GLU A 39 -3.15 26.39 4.72
CA GLU A 39 -3.80 26.56 6.01
C GLU A 39 -4.56 25.32 6.44
N THR A 40 -5.27 24.68 5.51
CA THR A 40 -6.03 23.46 5.78
C THR A 40 -5.10 22.31 6.12
N ALA A 41 -4.03 22.08 5.35
CA ALA A 41 -3.05 21.03 5.63
C ALA A 41 -2.27 21.26 6.93
N LEU A 42 -2.08 22.51 7.37
CA LEU A 42 -1.48 22.77 8.68
C LEU A 42 -2.40 22.41 9.85
N ARG A 43 -3.73 22.41 9.63
CA ARG A 43 -4.76 22.09 10.64
C ARG A 43 -5.26 20.65 10.54
N ASP A 44 -5.22 20.07 9.35
CA ASP A 44 -5.68 18.72 9.03
C ASP A 44 -4.47 17.81 8.77
N LEU A 45 -4.29 16.87 9.69
CA LEU A 45 -3.17 15.94 9.71
C LEU A 45 -3.18 14.98 8.53
N GLU A 46 -4.36 14.47 8.17
CA GLU A 46 -4.53 13.46 7.13
C GLU A 46 -4.25 14.09 5.76
N LEU A 47 -4.79 15.28 5.51
CA LEU A 47 -4.48 16.06 4.31
C LEU A 47 -2.98 16.35 4.21
N ARG A 48 -2.33 16.70 5.33
CA ARG A 48 -0.88 16.97 5.36
C ARG A 48 -0.05 15.79 4.92
N GLU A 49 -0.29 14.61 5.49
CA GLU A 49 0.49 13.42 5.13
C GLU A 49 0.21 13.00 3.69
N THR A 50 -1.05 13.07 3.26
CA THR A 50 -1.45 12.81 1.86
C THR A 50 -0.69 13.71 0.90
N LEU A 51 -0.60 15.02 1.19
CA LEU A 51 0.19 15.95 0.38
C LEU A 51 1.68 15.62 0.38
N LEU A 52 2.26 15.30 1.54
CA LEU A 52 3.69 14.95 1.65
C LEU A 52 4.03 13.65 0.93
N ILE A 53 3.10 12.69 0.86
CA ILE A 53 3.30 11.45 0.11
C ILE A 53 3.15 11.71 -1.40
N HIS A 54 2.09 12.38 -1.83
CA HIS A 54 1.90 12.59 -3.28
C HIS A 54 2.89 13.59 -3.89
N PHE A 55 3.34 14.57 -3.12
CA PHE A 55 4.13 15.71 -3.61
C PHE A 55 5.48 15.86 -2.87
N GLY A 56 5.92 14.84 -2.14
CA GLY A 56 7.19 14.84 -1.41
C GLY A 56 8.44 15.02 -2.27
N GLU A 57 8.35 14.69 -3.56
CA GLU A 57 9.44 14.88 -4.53
C GLU A 57 9.89 16.34 -4.68
N TYR A 58 8.98 17.29 -4.43
CA TYR A 58 9.29 18.73 -4.49
C TYR A 58 10.06 19.22 -3.26
N LEU A 59 10.16 18.39 -2.22
CA LEU A 59 11.09 18.60 -1.13
C LEU A 59 12.46 18.19 -1.65
N ASN A 60 13.34 19.16 -1.90
CA ASN A 60 14.72 18.98 -2.36
C ASN A 60 15.57 18.19 -1.33
N THR A 61 15.24 16.92 -1.14
CA THR A 61 15.96 15.97 -0.28
C THR A 61 16.59 14.93 -1.19
N SER A 62 17.86 14.59 -0.91
CA SER A 62 18.66 13.65 -1.69
C SER A 62 18.24 12.18 -1.51
N ASP A 63 17.27 11.92 -0.64
CA ASP A 63 16.89 10.57 -0.26
C ASP A 63 16.07 9.90 -1.39
N PRO A 64 16.21 8.57 -1.57
CA PRO A 64 15.33 7.81 -2.45
C PRO A 64 13.85 7.97 -2.04
N GLU A 65 12.94 8.06 -3.01
CA GLU A 65 11.50 8.27 -2.76
C GLU A 65 10.89 7.22 -1.82
N GLU A 66 11.26 5.94 -1.97
CA GLU A 66 10.82 4.89 -1.05
C GLU A 66 11.22 5.15 0.41
N ALA A 67 12.42 5.69 0.66
CA ALA A 67 12.86 6.02 2.01
C ALA A 67 12.00 7.15 2.60
N LYS A 68 11.59 8.13 1.77
CA LYS A 68 10.66 9.19 2.17
C LYS A 68 9.28 8.64 2.51
N TYR A 69 8.78 7.69 1.71
CA TYR A 69 7.53 7.00 2.00
C TYR A 69 7.63 6.23 3.32
N ARG A 70 8.66 5.41 3.50
CA ARG A 70 8.87 4.65 4.73
C ARG A 70 8.94 5.54 5.96
N ALA A 71 9.68 6.65 5.91
CA ALA A 71 9.75 7.61 7.00
C ALA A 71 8.39 8.27 7.30
N THR A 72 7.59 8.52 6.27
CA THR A 72 6.24 9.09 6.43
C THR A 72 5.28 8.08 7.05
N LEU A 73 5.28 6.85 6.55
CA LEU A 73 4.49 5.74 7.10
C LEU A 73 4.86 5.46 8.56
N GLN A 74 6.15 5.45 8.91
CA GLN A 74 6.61 5.30 10.30
C GLN A 74 6.10 6.43 11.20
N ARG A 75 6.09 7.68 10.71
CA ARG A 75 5.49 8.80 11.45
C ARG A 75 3.98 8.64 11.62
N MET A 76 3.29 8.07 10.65
CA MET A 76 1.85 7.75 10.79
C MET A 76 1.63 6.69 11.87
N ILE A 77 2.41 5.59 11.85
CA ILE A 77 2.37 4.53 12.87
C ILE A 77 2.60 5.13 14.28
N ALA A 78 3.69 5.87 14.47
CA ALA A 78 4.07 6.42 15.77
C ALA A 78 3.01 7.34 16.40
N ARG A 79 2.16 8.00 15.59
CA ARG A 79 1.08 8.85 16.09
C ARG A 79 -0.13 8.08 16.60
N HIS A 80 -0.31 6.85 16.12
CA HIS A 80 -1.40 5.97 16.55
C HIS A 80 -0.99 5.08 17.72
N GLN A 81 0.30 5.08 18.07
CA GLN A 81 0.80 4.40 19.25
C GLN A 81 0.41 5.16 20.51
N ASN A 82 -0.02 4.42 21.52
CA ASN A 82 -0.16 4.91 22.87
C ASN A 82 1.22 5.06 23.55
N THR A 83 1.23 5.42 24.83
CA THR A 83 2.47 5.60 25.62
C THR A 83 3.31 4.33 25.75
N THR A 84 2.76 3.14 25.49
CA THR A 84 3.48 1.87 25.52
C THR A 84 3.97 1.43 24.14
N GLY A 85 3.75 2.24 23.09
CA GLY A 85 4.07 1.86 21.71
C GLY A 85 3.02 0.95 21.04
N PHE A 86 1.87 0.70 21.69
CA PHE A 86 0.82 -0.16 21.18
C PHE A 86 -0.28 0.65 20.50
N ILE A 87 -0.81 0.12 19.39
CA ILE A 87 -1.91 0.70 18.62
C ILE A 87 -3.16 -0.13 18.93
N ASN A 88 -4.07 0.44 19.71
CA ASN A 88 -5.33 -0.21 20.05
C ASN A 88 -6.26 -0.35 18.84
N LEU A 89 -7.29 -1.19 18.95
CA LEU A 89 -8.23 -1.47 17.85
C LEU A 89 -8.81 -0.22 17.17
N GLU A 90 -9.25 0.79 17.93
CA GLU A 90 -9.81 2.02 17.35
C GLU A 90 -8.76 2.78 16.52
N SER A 91 -7.53 2.86 17.02
CA SER A 91 -6.42 3.52 16.33
C SER A 91 -5.91 2.68 15.17
N ALA A 92 -5.99 1.36 15.28
CA ALA A 92 -5.63 0.39 14.24
C ALA A 92 -6.57 0.54 13.03
N GLN A 93 -7.88 0.60 13.27
CA GLN A 93 -8.87 0.84 12.22
C GLN A 93 -8.61 2.18 11.51
N LYS A 94 -8.42 3.27 12.25
CA LYS A 94 -8.13 4.59 11.67
C LYS A 94 -6.84 4.59 10.84
N LEU A 95 -5.77 3.98 11.37
CA LEU A 95 -4.50 3.87 10.66
C LEU A 95 -4.66 3.02 9.40
N SER A 96 -5.33 1.87 9.48
CA SER A 96 -5.61 1.00 8.33
C SER A 96 -6.36 1.75 7.23
N ASP A 97 -7.44 2.46 7.58
CA ASP A 97 -8.23 3.24 6.62
C ASP A 97 -7.38 4.31 5.90
N MET A 98 -6.50 5.00 6.64
CA MET A 98 -5.59 5.98 6.05
C MET A 98 -4.56 5.33 5.11
N LEU A 99 -4.00 4.19 5.50
CA LEU A 99 -3.03 3.45 4.66
C LEU A 99 -3.69 2.88 3.40
N GLU A 100 -4.92 2.38 3.49
CA GLU A 100 -5.71 1.93 2.35
C GLU A 100 -6.07 3.08 1.41
N SER A 101 -6.54 4.21 1.95
CA SER A 101 -6.83 5.43 1.19
C SER A 101 -5.60 5.94 0.42
N LEU A 102 -4.42 5.80 1.03
CA LEU A 102 -3.17 6.19 0.41
C LEU A 102 -2.81 5.29 -0.78
N LEU A 103 -2.93 3.97 -0.62
CA LEU A 103 -2.72 3.02 -1.71
C LEU A 103 -3.70 3.27 -2.86
N GLU A 104 -4.97 3.52 -2.55
CA GLU A 104 -5.99 3.81 -3.57
C GLU A 104 -5.70 5.12 -4.30
N SER A 105 -5.23 6.14 -3.58
CA SER A 105 -4.83 7.42 -4.19
C SER A 105 -3.61 7.26 -5.10
N ALA A 106 -2.68 6.35 -4.76
CA ALA A 106 -1.53 6.03 -5.60
C ALA A 106 -1.88 5.22 -6.86
N ARG A 107 -3.06 4.58 -6.91
CA ARG A 107 -3.58 3.90 -8.12
C ARG A 107 -4.16 4.87 -9.17
N GLN A 108 -4.32 6.15 -8.83
CA GLN A 108 -4.87 7.13 -9.76
C GLN A 108 -3.96 7.30 -10.98
N ALA A 109 -4.55 7.49 -12.17
CA ALA A 109 -3.84 7.62 -13.44
C ALA A 109 -2.82 8.77 -13.51
N THR A 110 -2.88 9.71 -12.58
CA THR A 110 -1.97 10.86 -12.47
C THR A 110 -0.67 10.54 -11.74
N THR A 111 -0.58 9.40 -11.04
CA THR A 111 0.62 9.00 -10.29
C THR A 111 1.52 8.13 -11.16
N PRO A 112 2.82 8.47 -11.32
CA PRO A 112 3.76 7.63 -12.07
C PRO A 112 3.87 6.22 -11.46
N PRO A 113 3.82 5.13 -12.26
CA PRO A 113 3.87 3.75 -11.75
C PRO A 113 5.09 3.44 -10.87
N SER A 114 6.23 4.07 -11.15
CA SER A 114 7.45 3.92 -10.33
C SER A 114 7.23 4.39 -8.89
N LYS A 115 6.52 5.51 -8.68
CA LYS A 115 6.22 6.02 -7.34
C LYS A 115 5.24 5.14 -6.60
N THR A 116 4.23 4.63 -7.30
CA THR A 116 3.28 3.69 -6.71
C THR A 116 3.99 2.43 -6.25
N ILE A 117 4.96 1.93 -7.03
CA ILE A 117 5.80 0.79 -6.63
C ILE A 117 6.67 1.12 -5.42
N ASP A 118 7.34 2.28 -5.40
CA ASP A 118 8.15 2.70 -4.24
C ASP A 118 7.29 2.81 -2.97
N LEU A 119 6.05 3.30 -3.08
CA LEU A 119 5.09 3.31 -1.98
C LEU A 119 4.70 1.90 -1.55
N CYS A 120 4.40 0.99 -2.49
CA CYS A 120 4.08 -0.40 -2.17
C CYS A 120 5.25 -1.12 -1.48
N MET A 121 6.48 -0.88 -1.93
CA MET A 121 7.68 -1.44 -1.30
C MET A 121 7.88 -0.88 0.11
N ALA A 122 7.66 0.42 0.31
CA ALA A 122 7.66 1.02 1.65
C ALA A 122 6.56 0.42 2.54
N MET A 123 5.37 0.17 1.99
CA MET A 123 4.23 -0.41 2.70
C MET A 123 4.51 -1.85 3.13
N ILE A 124 5.05 -2.69 2.24
CA ILE A 124 5.52 -4.05 2.60
C ILE A 124 6.54 -3.96 3.74
N GLY A 125 7.50 -3.05 3.61
CA GLY A 125 8.58 -2.89 4.58
C GLY A 125 8.17 -2.37 5.96
N ILE A 126 6.94 -1.88 6.16
CA ILE A 126 6.42 -1.50 7.49
C ILE A 126 5.52 -2.58 8.11
N MET A 127 5.16 -3.64 7.38
CA MET A 127 4.32 -4.72 7.91
C MET A 127 4.88 -5.35 9.19
N PRO A 128 6.20 -5.59 9.33
CA PRO A 128 6.77 -6.10 10.57
C PRO A 128 6.48 -5.18 11.77
N THR A 129 6.67 -3.87 11.59
CA THR A 129 6.38 -2.87 12.64
C THR A 129 4.90 -2.81 12.99
N LEU A 130 4.01 -2.98 12.01
CA LEU A 130 2.57 -3.10 12.29
C LEU A 130 2.28 -4.37 13.09
N GLY A 131 2.84 -5.52 12.69
CA GLY A 131 2.65 -6.80 13.39
C GLY A 131 3.08 -6.79 14.85
N GLU A 132 4.12 -6.04 15.18
CA GLU A 132 4.62 -5.93 16.56
C GLU A 132 3.76 -5.02 17.46
N HIS A 133 3.11 -4.02 16.86
CA HIS A 133 2.51 -2.92 17.63
C HIS A 133 1.00 -2.80 17.50
N LEU A 134 0.39 -3.38 16.47
CA LEU A 134 -1.00 -3.18 16.12
C LEU A 134 -1.91 -4.29 16.67
N ASP A 135 -3.03 -3.89 17.27
CA ASP A 135 -4.16 -4.79 17.51
C ASP A 135 -4.75 -5.24 16.17
N ASP A 136 -4.33 -6.42 15.70
CA ASP A 136 -4.76 -6.98 14.42
C ASP A 136 -5.95 -7.95 14.55
N SER A 137 -6.76 -7.82 15.61
CA SER A 137 -7.92 -8.71 15.84
C SER A 137 -8.94 -8.70 14.69
N GLU A 138 -8.96 -7.65 13.86
CA GLU A 138 -9.81 -7.51 12.67
C GLU A 138 -9.09 -7.79 11.34
N GLY A 139 -7.83 -8.25 11.38
CA GLY A 139 -7.04 -8.62 10.20
C GLY A 139 -6.71 -7.45 9.28
N HIS A 140 -6.41 -6.28 9.86
CA HIS A 140 -5.95 -5.09 9.15
C HIS A 140 -4.66 -5.34 8.38
N ILE A 141 -3.66 -6.01 8.99
CA ILE A 141 -2.36 -6.27 8.38
C ILE A 141 -2.53 -7.19 7.17
N TYR A 142 -3.31 -8.27 7.31
CA TYR A 142 -3.62 -9.19 6.21
C TYR A 142 -4.30 -8.46 5.04
N ARG A 143 -5.25 -7.57 5.34
CA ARG A 143 -5.95 -6.76 4.33
C ARG A 143 -5.01 -5.78 3.63
N LEU A 144 -4.20 -5.04 4.38
CA LEU A 144 -3.22 -4.08 3.86
C LEU A 144 -2.19 -4.77 2.97
N MET A 145 -1.65 -5.90 3.41
CA MET A 145 -0.67 -6.68 2.63
C MET A 145 -1.27 -7.13 1.29
N ARG A 146 -2.50 -7.65 1.33
CA ARG A 146 -3.24 -8.06 0.11
C ARG A 146 -3.44 -6.90 -0.86
N ILE A 147 -3.94 -5.75 -0.38
CA ILE A 147 -4.17 -4.57 -1.22
C ILE A 147 -2.84 -4.11 -1.81
N THR A 148 -1.79 -4.03 -1.00
CA THR A 148 -0.45 -3.63 -1.44
C THR A 148 0.08 -4.51 -2.57
N CYS A 149 -0.05 -5.84 -2.44
CA CYS A 149 0.38 -6.78 -3.48
C CYS A 149 -0.42 -6.62 -4.79
N VAL A 150 -1.73 -6.36 -4.69
CA VAL A 150 -2.58 -6.09 -5.88
C VAL A 150 -2.15 -4.82 -6.59
N VAL A 151 -1.95 -3.72 -5.85
CA VAL A 151 -1.52 -2.44 -6.43
C VAL A 151 -0.15 -2.57 -7.08
N LEU A 152 0.79 -3.25 -6.43
CA LEU A 152 2.10 -3.51 -6.99
C LEU A 152 1.99 -4.29 -8.30
N TRP A 153 1.21 -5.37 -8.33
CA TRP A 153 0.98 -6.17 -9.52
C TRP A 153 0.45 -5.34 -10.70
N GLU A 154 -0.56 -4.49 -10.47
CA GLU A 154 -1.14 -3.61 -11.48
C GLU A 154 -0.06 -2.70 -12.11
N CYS A 155 0.77 -2.08 -11.27
CA CYS A 155 1.81 -1.15 -11.72
C CYS A 155 3.02 -1.85 -12.37
N PHE A 156 3.36 -3.07 -11.93
CA PHE A 156 4.54 -3.78 -12.39
C PHE A 156 4.52 -4.01 -13.91
N SER A 157 3.36 -4.39 -14.45
CA SER A 157 3.19 -4.69 -15.89
C SER A 157 3.46 -3.49 -16.82
N ILE A 158 3.38 -2.27 -16.29
CA ILE A 158 3.52 -1.01 -17.03
C ILE A 158 4.98 -0.53 -17.03
N LEU A 159 5.82 -1.07 -16.13
CA LEU A 159 7.22 -0.67 -16.04
C LEU A 159 8.05 -1.12 -17.25
N PRO A 160 9.13 -0.39 -17.59
CA PRO A 160 10.18 -0.90 -18.47
C PRO A 160 10.79 -2.20 -17.94
N ALA A 161 11.22 -3.10 -18.83
CA ALA A 161 11.74 -4.42 -18.47
C ALA A 161 12.90 -4.37 -17.47
N ASP A 162 13.83 -3.42 -17.62
CA ASP A 162 14.95 -3.26 -16.69
C ASP A 162 14.47 -2.92 -15.28
N ASN A 163 13.46 -2.04 -15.17
CA ASN A 163 12.85 -1.68 -13.89
C ASN A 163 12.04 -2.84 -13.29
N GLN A 164 11.36 -3.64 -14.12
CA GLN A 164 10.68 -4.85 -13.67
C GLN A 164 11.65 -5.84 -13.01
N ALA A 165 12.82 -6.07 -13.62
CA ALA A 165 13.84 -6.95 -13.05
C ALA A 165 14.36 -6.43 -11.70
N VAL A 166 14.59 -5.12 -11.59
CA VAL A 166 14.99 -4.48 -10.32
C VAL A 166 13.92 -4.71 -9.25
N VAL A 167 12.66 -4.39 -9.53
CA VAL A 167 11.55 -4.54 -8.57
C VAL A 167 11.35 -6.00 -8.17
N PHE A 168 11.40 -6.93 -9.13
CA PHE A 168 11.28 -8.35 -8.86
C PHE A 168 12.36 -8.85 -7.88
N ASN A 169 13.63 -8.51 -8.13
CA ASN A 169 14.73 -8.92 -7.26
C ASN A 169 14.62 -8.34 -5.85
N ARG A 170 14.15 -7.08 -5.75
CA ARG A 170 13.89 -6.44 -4.45
C ARG A 170 12.79 -7.16 -3.69
N LEU A 171 11.68 -7.49 -4.33
CA LEU A 171 10.59 -8.28 -3.72
C LEU A 171 11.04 -9.68 -3.30
N LEU A 172 11.86 -10.34 -4.12
CA LEU A 172 12.38 -11.67 -3.80
C LEU A 172 13.28 -11.65 -2.57
N THR A 173 14.09 -10.59 -2.44
CA THR A 173 14.95 -10.38 -1.27
C THR A 173 14.11 -10.09 -0.03
N GLU A 174 13.08 -9.26 -0.16
CA GLU A 174 12.17 -8.94 0.95
C GLU A 174 11.39 -10.18 1.41
N TYR A 175 10.91 -11.02 0.47
CA TYR A 175 10.22 -12.29 0.75
C TYR A 175 11.09 -13.25 1.58
N ALA A 176 12.41 -13.21 1.40
CA ALA A 176 13.33 -14.06 2.16
C ALA A 176 13.38 -13.72 3.66
N ASN A 177 12.83 -12.58 4.09
CA ASN A 177 12.83 -12.22 5.50
C ASN A 177 11.83 -13.10 6.28
N PRO A 178 12.30 -13.88 7.29
CA PRO A 178 11.46 -14.82 8.03
C PRO A 178 10.27 -14.17 8.74
N VAL A 179 10.34 -12.86 9.04
CA VAL A 179 9.28 -12.14 9.73
C VAL A 179 7.94 -12.19 8.99
N TYR A 180 7.94 -12.24 7.65
CA TYR A 180 6.70 -12.31 6.88
C TYR A 180 6.00 -13.66 7.05
N LEU A 181 6.77 -14.74 7.21
CA LEU A 181 6.21 -16.05 7.52
C LEU A 181 5.74 -16.11 8.97
N ASP A 182 6.49 -15.50 9.90
CA ASP A 182 6.10 -15.45 11.31
C ASP A 182 4.79 -14.64 11.53
N LEU A 183 4.46 -13.74 10.60
CA LEU A 183 3.22 -12.97 10.55
C LEU A 183 2.14 -13.56 9.61
N ASP A 184 2.37 -14.75 9.03
CA ASP A 184 1.48 -15.39 8.04
C ASP A 184 1.17 -14.53 6.79
N LEU A 185 2.09 -13.62 6.42
CA LEU A 185 1.97 -12.71 5.28
C LEU A 185 2.74 -13.18 4.03
N ASP A 186 3.66 -14.12 4.20
CA ASP A 186 4.57 -14.58 3.15
C ASP A 186 3.81 -15.18 1.94
N SER A 187 2.67 -15.82 2.17
CA SER A 187 1.81 -16.40 1.13
C SER A 187 1.37 -15.37 0.07
N PHE A 188 1.14 -14.11 0.46
CA PHE A 188 0.80 -13.04 -0.49
C PHE A 188 1.98 -12.65 -1.37
N MET A 189 3.17 -12.53 -0.77
CA MET A 189 4.39 -12.20 -1.50
C MET A 189 4.74 -13.32 -2.48
N LEU A 190 4.62 -14.58 -2.03
CA LEU A 190 4.88 -15.74 -2.86
C LEU A 190 3.88 -15.81 -4.03
N ALA A 191 2.59 -15.56 -3.78
CA ALA A 191 1.58 -15.51 -4.83
C ALA A 191 1.86 -14.41 -5.86
N LEU A 192 2.28 -13.22 -5.41
CA LEU A 192 2.70 -12.12 -6.27
C LEU A 192 3.92 -12.53 -7.11
N LEU A 193 5.01 -12.97 -6.47
CA LEU A 193 6.24 -13.42 -7.15
C LEU A 193 5.94 -14.53 -8.17
N LYS A 194 5.04 -15.46 -7.82
CA LYS A 194 4.61 -16.55 -8.69
C LYS A 194 3.95 -16.06 -9.97
N ASP A 195 3.09 -15.05 -9.87
CA ASP A 195 2.42 -14.48 -11.05
C ASP A 195 3.37 -13.62 -11.88
N LEU A 196 4.22 -12.79 -11.24
CA LEU A 196 5.24 -12.00 -11.93
C LEU A 196 6.23 -12.88 -12.71
N ALA A 197 6.63 -14.03 -12.14
CA ALA A 197 7.55 -14.99 -12.76
C ALA A 197 6.89 -15.92 -13.79
N LYS A 198 5.56 -15.91 -13.95
CA LYS A 198 4.80 -16.90 -14.74
C LYS A 198 5.30 -17.12 -16.16
N HIS A 199 5.85 -16.09 -16.79
CA HIS A 199 6.36 -16.12 -18.17
C HIS A 199 7.87 -15.90 -18.27
N ASN A 200 8.59 -15.78 -17.15
CA ASN A 200 10.03 -15.54 -17.11
C ASN A 200 10.76 -16.69 -16.39
N ARG A 201 11.45 -17.54 -17.16
CA ARG A 201 12.18 -18.71 -16.63
C ARG A 201 13.31 -18.35 -15.67
N GLU A 202 13.95 -17.19 -15.83
CA GLU A 202 15.01 -16.76 -14.93
C GLU A 202 14.43 -16.41 -13.56
N TRP A 203 13.30 -15.70 -13.54
CA TRP A 203 12.57 -15.37 -12.32
C TRP A 203 12.00 -16.60 -11.62
N GLN A 204 11.49 -17.58 -12.38
CA GLN A 204 11.04 -18.87 -11.83
C GLN A 204 12.20 -19.58 -11.10
N ARG A 205 13.37 -19.65 -11.74
CA ARG A 205 14.57 -20.23 -11.14
C ARG A 205 15.00 -19.45 -9.90
N ALA A 206 14.92 -18.12 -9.92
CA ALA A 206 15.26 -17.28 -8.78
C ALA A 206 14.33 -17.56 -7.58
N CYS A 207 13.01 -17.66 -7.80
CA CYS A 207 12.06 -18.05 -6.75
C CYS A 207 12.35 -19.45 -6.18
N LEU A 208 12.57 -20.45 -7.04
CA LEU A 208 12.93 -21.80 -6.59
C LEU A 208 14.23 -21.82 -5.78
N HIS A 209 15.23 -21.04 -6.22
CA HIS A 209 16.50 -20.93 -5.51
C HIS A 209 16.32 -20.28 -4.14
N GLN A 210 15.54 -19.20 -4.05
CA GLN A 210 15.24 -18.55 -2.77
C GLN A 210 14.52 -19.50 -1.81
N GLN A 211 13.56 -20.29 -2.30
CA GLN A 211 12.84 -21.27 -1.51
C GLN A 211 13.77 -22.38 -0.97
N ASP A 212 14.69 -22.86 -1.80
CA ASP A 212 15.70 -23.84 -1.41
C ASP A 212 16.68 -23.27 -0.36
N GLN A 213 17.04 -21.99 -0.46
CA GLN A 213 17.84 -21.31 0.56
C GLN A 213 17.09 -21.24 1.89
N LEU A 214 15.82 -20.80 1.90
CA LEU A 214 14.99 -20.75 3.12
C LEU A 214 14.90 -22.14 3.76
N LEU A 215 14.68 -23.20 2.99
CA LEU A 215 14.64 -24.58 3.48
C LEU A 215 15.94 -25.05 4.14
N LYS A 216 17.10 -24.60 3.64
CA LYS A 216 18.42 -24.92 4.20
C LYS A 216 18.70 -24.16 5.49
N GLU A 217 18.15 -22.97 5.64
CA GLU A 217 18.30 -22.13 6.83
C GLU A 217 17.40 -22.62 7.99
N VAL A 218 16.31 -23.32 7.68
CA VAL A 218 15.49 -23.98 8.71
C VAL A 218 16.27 -25.13 9.34
N LYS A 219 16.62 -24.96 10.62
CA LYS A 219 17.27 -25.98 11.44
C LYS A 219 16.26 -27.04 11.90
N ASP A 220 15.81 -26.96 13.16
CA ASP A 220 15.03 -28.01 13.81
C ASP A 220 13.51 -27.74 13.84
N ASP A 221 13.05 -26.67 13.19
CA ASP A 221 11.62 -26.34 13.09
C ASP A 221 10.94 -27.20 12.03
N LYS A 222 10.33 -28.30 12.48
CA LYS A 222 9.61 -29.24 11.61
C LYS A 222 8.41 -28.60 10.92
N TRP A 223 7.70 -27.71 11.60
CA TRP A 223 6.51 -27.08 11.03
C TRP A 223 6.92 -26.16 9.87
N ARG A 224 7.87 -25.26 10.12
CA ARG A 224 8.37 -24.33 9.11
C ARG A 224 8.99 -25.05 7.93
N LYS A 225 9.74 -26.13 8.19
CA LYS A 225 10.31 -26.98 7.13
C LYS A 225 9.23 -27.60 6.25
N ASN A 226 8.16 -28.16 6.83
CA ASN A 226 7.07 -28.75 6.07
C ASN A 226 6.32 -27.70 5.26
N TYR A 227 6.02 -26.54 5.85
CA TYR A 227 5.36 -25.43 5.18
C TYR A 227 6.16 -24.94 3.96
N LEU A 228 7.46 -24.71 4.12
CA LEU A 228 8.32 -24.29 3.00
C LEU A 228 8.46 -25.39 1.93
N LEU A 229 8.42 -26.68 2.30
CA LEU A 229 8.41 -27.80 1.36
C LEU A 229 7.10 -27.85 0.55
N GLU A 230 5.95 -27.58 1.18
CA GLU A 230 4.67 -27.47 0.49
C GLU A 230 4.67 -26.34 -0.53
N GLN A 231 5.19 -25.17 -0.14
CA GLN A 231 5.38 -24.03 -1.05
C GLN A 231 6.32 -24.37 -2.22
N LEU A 232 7.45 -25.01 -1.97
CA LEU A 232 8.37 -25.44 -3.03
C LEU A 232 7.69 -26.40 -4.01
N ASN A 233 6.93 -27.37 -3.50
CA ASN A 233 6.19 -28.32 -4.32
C ASN A 233 5.09 -27.63 -5.16
N ASP A 234 4.41 -26.61 -4.61
CA ASP A 234 3.43 -25.81 -5.36
C ASP A 234 4.10 -25.02 -6.50
N LEU A 235 5.25 -24.39 -6.24
CA LEU A 235 6.02 -23.69 -7.28
C LEU A 235 6.45 -24.64 -8.41
N LEU A 236 7.05 -25.79 -8.05
CA LEU A 236 7.46 -26.82 -9.00
C LEU A 236 6.25 -27.33 -9.79
N GLY A 237 5.14 -27.63 -9.12
CA GLY A 237 3.89 -28.09 -9.74
C GLY A 237 3.27 -27.06 -10.68
N THR A 238 3.46 -25.77 -10.43
CA THR A 238 2.95 -24.69 -11.27
C THR A 238 3.78 -24.53 -12.54
N TRP A 239 5.11 -24.59 -12.44
CA TRP A 239 5.99 -24.25 -13.56
C TRP A 239 6.47 -25.45 -14.38
N HIS A 240 6.52 -26.66 -13.81
CA HIS A 240 6.85 -27.88 -14.57
C HIS A 240 5.69 -28.42 -15.44
N LYS A 241 4.46 -27.90 -15.27
CA LYS A 241 3.29 -28.30 -16.07
C LYS A 241 3.19 -27.60 -17.44
N LYS A 242 4.23 -26.89 -17.90
CA LYS A 242 4.25 -26.19 -19.20
C LYS A 242 5.52 -26.45 -20.01
#